data_AF-A0A0M8UEI2-F1
#
_entry.id   AF-A0A0M8UEI2-F1
#
_cell.length_a   1.000
_cell.length_b   1.000
_cell.length_c   1.000
_cell.angle_alpha   90.00
_cell.angle_beta   90.00
_cell.angle_gamma   90.00
#
_symmetry.space_group_name_H-M   'P 1'
#
loop_
_entity.id
_entity.type
_entity.pdbx_description
1 polymer ?
#
loop_
_entity_poly.entity_id
_entity_poly.type
_entity_poly.pdbx_seq_one_letter_code
_entity_poly.pdbx_strand_id
1 'polypeptide(L)'
;MTWTTEIHQVRTRLRFPLRATFQWSSGDPLGVEVTFHPVGGDDVTWLIGRDLLATGLRTLAGTGEVRVRPSAGPGRAGQVLLRLGTAPPYALLLVDRAGLESWLEKTWAAVPAGAEAERLDWEFFEGLLADR
;
A
#
# COMPACT_ATOMS: atom_id res chain seq x y z
N MET A 1 4.58 12.92 -1.96
CA MET A 1 3.92 12.90 -0.63
C MET A 1 4.44 11.71 0.14
N THR A 2 4.76 11.91 1.42
CA THR A 2 5.34 10.86 2.28
C THR A 2 4.58 10.78 3.59
N TRP A 3 4.28 9.57 4.05
CA TRP A 3 3.72 9.32 5.37
C TRP A 3 4.43 8.16 6.04
N THR A 4 5.02 8.42 7.20
CA THR A 4 5.69 7.42 8.02
C THR A 4 4.85 7.14 9.25
N THR A 5 4.62 5.87 9.55
CA THR A 5 3.84 5.44 10.71
C THR A 5 4.44 4.17 11.32
N GLU A 6 4.13 3.93 12.59
CA GLU A 6 4.27 2.61 13.17
C GLU A 6 3.15 1.70 12.64
N ILE A 7 3.51 0.46 12.34
CA ILE A 7 2.60 -0.62 11.94
C ILE A 7 2.99 -1.88 12.71
N HIS A 8 2.19 -2.94 12.60
CA HIS A 8 2.48 -4.20 13.26
C HIS A 8 2.60 -5.36 12.28
N GLN A 9 3.74 -6.06 12.29
CA GLN A 9 3.84 -7.36 11.64
C GLN A 9 3.20 -8.43 12.51
N VAL A 10 2.29 -9.20 11.92
CA VAL A 10 1.65 -10.34 12.57
C VAL A 10 2.42 -11.59 12.21
N ARG A 11 2.93 -12.29 13.23
CA ARG A 11 3.52 -13.63 13.09
C ARG A 11 2.81 -14.55 14.07
N THR A 12 2.26 -15.65 13.56
CA THR A 12 1.42 -16.59 14.32
C THR A 12 0.28 -15.88 15.07
N ARG A 13 0.45 -15.54 16.35
CA ARG A 13 -0.50 -14.78 17.18
C ARG A 13 0.11 -13.51 17.80
N LEU A 14 1.36 -13.22 17.51
CA LEU A 14 2.11 -12.10 18.05
C LEU A 14 2.13 -10.93 17.06
N ARG A 15 2.26 -9.72 17.61
CA ARG A 15 2.36 -8.47 16.87
C ARG A 15 3.71 -7.83 17.20
N PHE A 16 4.50 -7.56 16.18
CA PHE A 16 5.81 -6.91 16.32
C PHE A 16 5.72 -5.53 15.69
N PRO A 17 6.00 -4.44 16.43
CA PRO A 17 5.99 -3.11 15.86
C PRO A 17 7.14 -2.96 14.87
N LEU A 18 6.89 -2.26 13.77
CA LEU A 18 7.91 -1.77 12.86
C LEU A 18 7.46 -0.44 12.27
N ARG A 19 8.40 0.30 11.69
CA ARG A 19 8.09 1.51 10.95
C ARG A 19 7.80 1.15 9.49
N ALA A 20 6.84 1.84 8.89
CA ALA A 20 6.59 1.83 7.46
C ALA A 20 6.52 3.25 6.91
N THR A 21 7.04 3.44 5.71
CA THR A 21 7.02 4.70 4.97
C THR A 21 6.27 4.50 3.67
N PHE A 22 5.18 5.26 3.51
CA PHE A 22 4.36 5.30 2.31
C PHE A 22 4.76 6.53 1.49
N GLN A 23 5.14 6.31 0.23
CA GLN A 23 5.55 7.35 -0.70
C GLN A 23 4.68 7.29 -1.94
N TRP A 24 4.26 8.46 -2.40
CA TRP A 24 3.45 8.63 -3.59
C TRP A 24 3.86 9.89 -4.33
N SER A 25 3.87 9.85 -5.66
CA SER A 25 4.22 10.98 -6.52
C SER A 25 3.09 11.25 -7.51
N SER A 26 2.81 12.52 -7.82
CA SER A 26 1.88 12.86 -8.89
C SER A 26 2.40 12.53 -10.29
N GLY A 27 3.72 12.27 -10.42
CA GLY A 27 4.33 11.81 -11.68
C GLY A 27 4.21 10.30 -11.92
N ASP A 28 3.91 9.53 -10.88
CA ASP A 28 3.49 8.12 -10.97
C ASP A 28 2.28 7.92 -10.04
N PRO A 29 1.09 8.35 -10.49
CA PRO A 29 -0.06 8.46 -9.60
C PRO A 29 -0.69 7.11 -9.24
N LEU A 30 -0.35 6.04 -9.96
CA LEU A 30 -0.98 4.72 -9.82
C LEU A 30 -0.42 3.93 -8.64
N GLY A 31 0.88 4.04 -8.40
CA GLY A 31 1.60 3.27 -7.39
C GLY A 31 1.81 4.03 -6.08
N VAL A 32 1.83 3.27 -4.99
CA VAL A 32 2.35 3.71 -3.69
C VAL A 32 3.53 2.82 -3.35
N GLU A 33 4.70 3.42 -3.20
CA GLU A 33 5.86 2.74 -2.65
C GLU A 33 5.70 2.64 -1.13
N VAL A 34 5.73 1.42 -0.61
CA VAL A 34 5.66 1.13 0.82
C VAL A 34 6.95 0.47 1.24
N THR A 35 7.77 1.20 1.99
CA THR A 35 9.03 0.69 2.56
C THR A 35 8.80 0.29 4.01
N PHE A 36 9.12 -0.96 4.32
CA PHE A 36 9.08 -1.52 5.67
C PHE A 36 10.48 -1.52 6.27
N HIS A 37 10.60 -1.05 7.52
CA HIS A 37 11.87 -0.90 8.23
C HIS A 37 11.91 -1.84 9.45
N PRO A 38 12.19 -3.14 9.27
CA PRO A 38 12.28 -4.09 10.37
C PRO A 38 13.51 -3.81 11.25
N VAL A 39 13.37 -4.01 12.57
CA VAL A 39 14.51 -3.88 13.49
C VAL A 39 15.51 -5.00 13.23
N GLY A 40 16.75 -4.65 12.91
CA GLY A 40 17.84 -5.61 12.70
C GLY A 40 17.77 -6.38 11.37
N GLY A 41 17.00 -5.87 10.40
CA GLY A 41 16.98 -6.38 9.03
C GLY A 41 17.05 -5.23 8.02
N ASP A 42 17.19 -5.59 6.75
CA ASP A 42 17.21 -4.62 5.66
C ASP A 42 15.80 -4.09 5.36
N ASP A 43 15.76 -2.87 4.85
CA ASP A 43 14.53 -2.26 4.34
C ASP A 43 13.98 -3.05 3.16
N VAL A 44 12.65 -3.18 3.11
CA VAL A 44 11.95 -3.87 2.02
C VAL A 44 10.88 -2.96 1.43
N THR A 45 11.00 -2.64 0.15
CA THR A 45 10.05 -1.78 -0.58
C THR A 45 9.10 -2.60 -1.45
N TRP A 46 7.82 -2.27 -1.37
CA TRP A 46 6.75 -2.84 -2.20
C TRP A 46 6.05 -1.72 -2.97
N LEU A 47 5.81 -1.92 -4.27
CA LEU A 47 4.91 -1.07 -5.03
C LEU A 47 3.49 -1.64 -4.96
N ILE A 48 2.55 -0.85 -4.45
CA ILE A 48 1.15 -1.27 -4.26
C ILE A 48 0.23 -0.29 -4.95
N GLY A 49 -0.76 -0.79 -5.71
CA GLY A 49 -1.77 0.05 -6.34
C GLY A 49 -2.48 0.96 -5.33
N ARG A 50 -2.55 2.26 -5.65
CA ARG A 50 -3.26 3.27 -4.84
C ARG A 50 -4.73 2.91 -4.67
N ASP A 51 -5.35 2.43 -5.75
CA ASP A 51 -6.72 1.95 -5.81
C ASP A 51 -6.94 0.65 -5.01
N LEU A 52 -5.95 -0.25 -5.01
CA LEU A 52 -5.96 -1.47 -4.23
C LEU A 52 -5.97 -1.17 -2.73
N LEU A 53 -5.13 -0.23 -2.27
CA LEU A 53 -5.14 0.25 -0.88
C LEU A 53 -6.49 0.89 -0.53
N ALA A 54 -7.00 1.76 -1.41
CA ALA A 54 -8.28 2.44 -1.20
C ALA A 54 -9.47 1.47 -1.14
N THR A 55 -9.49 0.44 -1.99
CA THR A 55 -10.53 -0.60 -1.97
C THR A 55 -10.39 -1.49 -0.74
N GLY A 56 -9.15 -1.81 -0.36
CA GLY A 56 -8.77 -2.55 0.84
C GLY A 56 -9.18 -1.90 2.15
N LEU A 57 -9.41 -0.58 2.18
CA LEU A 57 -10.03 0.10 3.31
C LEU A 57 -11.47 -0.37 3.54
N ARG A 58 -12.21 -0.77 2.50
CA ARG A 58 -13.65 -1.05 2.58
C ARG A 58 -13.99 -2.54 2.51
N THR A 59 -13.25 -3.31 1.73
CA THR A 59 -13.53 -4.72 1.47
C THR A 59 -12.24 -5.49 1.19
N LEU A 60 -12.32 -6.82 1.09
CA LEU A 60 -11.22 -7.63 0.60
C LEU A 60 -10.91 -7.28 -0.87
N ALA A 61 -9.65 -6.92 -1.14
CA ALA A 61 -9.16 -6.56 -2.45
C ALA A 61 -7.80 -7.22 -2.73
N GLY A 62 -7.51 -7.41 -4.02
CA GLY A 62 -6.27 -8.03 -4.51
C GLY A 62 -6.39 -9.55 -4.72
N THR A 63 -5.79 -10.03 -5.81
CA THR A 63 -5.85 -11.45 -6.22
C THR A 63 -4.48 -12.14 -6.23
N GLY A 64 -3.39 -11.39 -6.37
CA GLY A 64 -2.00 -11.88 -6.47
C GLY A 64 -1.17 -11.71 -5.19
N GLU A 65 0.07 -11.23 -5.35
CA GLU A 65 1.07 -11.06 -4.29
C GLU A 65 0.58 -10.16 -3.15
N VAL A 66 -0.19 -9.12 -3.48
CA VAL A 66 -0.75 -8.20 -2.49
C VAL A 66 -2.24 -8.46 -2.31
N ARG A 67 -2.67 -8.64 -1.06
CA ARG A 67 -4.08 -8.59 -0.67
C ARG A 67 -4.27 -7.61 0.47
N VAL A 68 -5.34 -6.84 0.42
CA VAL A 68 -5.65 -5.80 1.42
C VAL A 68 -7.09 -5.99 1.86
N ARG A 69 -7.35 -5.91 3.17
CA ARG A 69 -8.72 -5.98 3.70
C ARG A 69 -8.87 -5.22 5.01
N PRO A 70 -10.10 -4.81 5.37
CA PRO A 70 -10.40 -4.34 6.71
C PRO A 70 -10.10 -5.43 7.75
N SER A 71 -9.68 -5.01 8.94
CA SER A 71 -9.50 -5.86 10.10
C SER A 71 -9.99 -5.13 11.35
N ALA A 72 -10.64 -5.87 12.25
CA ALA A 72 -10.85 -5.37 13.61
C ALA A 72 -9.49 -5.13 14.29
N GLY A 73 -9.46 -4.16 15.20
CA GLY A 73 -8.26 -3.75 15.91
C GLY A 73 -8.56 -2.55 16.81
N PRO A 74 -7.53 -2.02 17.50
CA PRO A 74 -7.68 -0.81 18.31
C PRO A 74 -8.10 0.41 17.46
N GLY A 75 -8.68 1.40 18.12
CA GLY A 75 -9.18 2.62 17.48
C GLY A 75 -10.59 2.48 16.90
N ARG A 76 -11.30 3.61 16.75
CA ARG A 76 -12.70 3.63 16.27
C ARG A 76 -12.82 3.14 14.83
N ALA A 77 -11.82 3.40 14.00
CA ALA A 77 -11.79 2.99 12.59
C ALA A 77 -11.28 1.55 12.39
N GLY A 78 -10.65 0.94 13.41
CA GLY A 78 -9.99 -0.35 13.28
C GLY A 78 -8.71 -0.28 12.46
N GLN A 79 -8.35 -1.39 11.82
CA GLN A 79 -7.09 -1.56 11.10
C GLN A 79 -7.31 -2.06 9.67
N VAL A 80 -6.24 -2.03 8.87
CA VAL A 80 -6.17 -2.67 7.56
C VAL A 80 -5.10 -3.75 7.62
N LEU A 81 -5.43 -4.95 7.16
CA LEU A 81 -4.47 -6.04 7.02
C LEU A 81 -3.95 -6.09 5.57
N LEU A 82 -2.64 -5.96 5.41
CA LEU A 82 -1.92 -6.23 4.17
C LEU A 82 -1.30 -7.62 4.26
N ARG A 83 -1.52 -8.43 3.22
CA ARG A 83 -0.81 -9.69 3.00
C ARG A 83 0.10 -9.51 1.79
N LEU A 84 1.40 -9.79 1.96
CA LEU A 84 2.41 -9.71 0.91
C LEU A 84 3.06 -11.09 0.71
N GLY A 85 3.01 -11.62 -0.51
CA GLY A 85 3.46 -12.96 -0.86
C GLY A 85 2.30 -13.89 -1.25
N THR A 86 2.42 -14.65 -2.34
CA THR A 86 1.39 -15.60 -2.81
C THR A 86 1.30 -16.88 -1.99
N ALA A 87 2.43 -17.42 -1.52
CA ALA A 87 2.52 -18.67 -0.76
C ALA A 87 3.19 -18.47 0.62
N PRO A 88 2.90 -19.33 1.61
CA PRO A 88 3.60 -19.29 2.89
C PRO A 88 5.11 -19.58 2.77
N PRO A 89 5.96 -18.90 3.57
CA PRO A 89 5.61 -17.81 4.46
C PRO A 89 5.36 -16.49 3.71
N TYR A 90 4.20 -15.88 3.95
CA TYR A 90 3.87 -14.52 3.49
C TYR A 90 3.90 -13.55 4.68
N ALA A 91 4.12 -12.27 4.41
CA ALA A 91 4.07 -11.24 5.43
C ALA A 91 2.62 -10.79 5.67
N LEU A 92 2.27 -10.57 6.94
CA LEU A 92 0.99 -10.01 7.37
C LEU A 92 1.25 -8.74 8.17
N LEU A 93 0.72 -7.60 7.72
CA LEU A 93 0.98 -6.30 8.31
C LEU A 93 -0.33 -5.58 8.63
N LEU A 94 -0.43 -5.04 9.84
CA LEU A 94 -1.57 -4.26 10.31
C LEU A 94 -1.22 -2.79 10.37
N VAL A 95 -1.99 -1.98 9.64
CA VAL A 95 -1.84 -0.52 9.53
C VAL A 95 -3.08 0.13 10.15
N ASP A 96 -2.90 1.29 10.79
CA ASP A 96 -4.03 2.10 11.26
C ASP A 96 -4.89 2.54 10.07
N ARG A 97 -6.20 2.27 10.15
CA ARG A 97 -7.10 2.56 9.03
C ARG A 97 -7.27 4.06 8.82
N ALA A 98 -7.43 4.84 9.88
CA ALA A 98 -7.70 6.26 9.78
C ALA A 98 -6.50 7.04 9.22
N GLY A 99 -5.29 6.65 9.62
CA GLY A 99 -4.05 7.18 9.07
C GLY A 99 -3.90 6.90 7.57
N LEU A 100 -4.14 5.65 7.15
CA LEU A 100 -4.06 5.28 5.73
C LEU A 100 -5.15 5.98 4.90
N GLU A 101 -6.38 6.05 5.41
CA GLU A 101 -7.50 6.75 4.77
C GLU A 101 -7.19 8.24 4.58
N SER A 102 -6.80 8.93 5.66
CA SER A 102 -6.46 10.36 5.59
C SER A 102 -5.28 10.66 4.67
N TRP A 103 -4.30 9.76 4.61
CA TRP A 103 -3.18 9.91 3.70
C TRP A 103 -3.60 9.70 2.23
N LEU A 104 -4.40 8.67 1.95
CA LEU A 104 -4.93 8.43 0.60
C LEU A 104 -5.83 9.58 0.12
N GLU A 105 -6.66 10.16 0.97
CA GLU A 105 -7.47 11.34 0.63
C GLU A 105 -6.61 12.49 0.08
N LYS A 106 -5.41 12.71 0.64
CA LYS A 106 -4.48 13.75 0.15
C LYS A 106 -3.92 13.41 -1.23
N THR A 107 -3.66 12.15 -1.53
CA THR A 107 -3.17 11.74 -2.85
C THR A 107 -4.27 11.86 -3.91
N TRP A 108 -5.52 11.53 -3.56
CA TRP A 108 -6.68 11.73 -4.43
C TRP A 108 -7.03 13.19 -4.65
N ALA A 109 -6.84 14.04 -3.63
CA ALA A 109 -7.00 15.49 -3.79
C ALA A 109 -5.95 16.07 -4.77
N ALA A 110 -4.75 15.49 -4.82
CA ALA A 110 -3.69 15.93 -5.74
C ALA A 110 -3.88 15.41 -7.17
N VAL A 111 -4.26 14.14 -7.33
CA VAL A 111 -4.64 13.54 -8.63
C VAL A 111 -5.92 12.73 -8.42
N PRO A 112 -7.09 13.28 -8.81
CA PRO A 112 -8.38 12.61 -8.70
C PRO A 112 -8.44 11.31 -9.52
N ALA A 113 -9.33 10.41 -9.12
CA ALA A 113 -9.60 9.20 -9.88
C ALA A 113 -10.12 9.54 -11.30
N GLY A 114 -9.55 8.89 -12.30
CA GLY A 114 -9.80 9.12 -13.72
C GLY A 114 -8.87 10.17 -14.35
N ALA A 115 -8.15 10.97 -13.57
CA ALA A 115 -7.22 11.98 -14.07
C ALA A 115 -5.77 11.45 -14.18
N GLU A 116 -5.53 10.18 -13.85
CA GLU A 116 -4.19 9.59 -13.85
C GLU A 116 -3.58 9.52 -15.25
N ALA A 117 -4.41 9.26 -16.26
CA ALA A 117 -3.98 9.13 -17.66
C ALA A 117 -3.21 10.34 -18.18
N GLU A 118 -3.52 11.55 -17.70
CA GLU A 118 -2.83 12.79 -18.10
C GLU A 118 -1.41 12.89 -17.54
N ARG A 119 -1.05 12.03 -16.58
CA ARG A 119 0.23 12.04 -15.87
C ARG A 119 1.10 10.83 -16.17
N LEU A 120 0.59 9.86 -16.92
CA LEU A 120 1.35 8.68 -17.31
C LEU A 120 2.28 9.01 -18.47
N ASP A 121 3.49 8.46 -18.40
CA ASP A 121 4.44 8.47 -19.51
C ASP A 121 4.00 7.42 -20.55
N TRP A 122 3.18 7.86 -21.50
CA TRP A 122 2.68 6.99 -22.56
C TRP A 122 3.77 6.50 -23.50
N GLU A 123 4.86 7.27 -23.70
CA GLU A 123 5.97 6.85 -24.54
C GLU A 123 6.68 5.63 -23.94
N PHE A 124 6.84 5.60 -22.61
CA PHE A 124 7.36 4.41 -21.91
C PHE A 124 6.48 3.18 -22.17
N PHE A 125 5.15 3.31 -22.06
CA PHE A 125 4.23 2.19 -22.28
C PHE A 125 4.19 1.73 -23.73
N GLU A 126 4.27 2.65 -24.69
CA GLU A 126 4.34 2.33 -26.12
C GLU A 126 5.61 1.52 -26.43
N GLY A 127 6.76 1.87 -25.85
CA GLY A 127 7.99 1.09 -25.97
C GLY A 127 7.87 -0.32 -25.39
N LEU A 128 7.19 -0.47 -24.25
CA LEU A 128 6.97 -1.79 -23.60
C LEU A 128 6.02 -2.70 -24.40
N LEU A 129 5.07 -2.11 -25.14
CA LEU A 129 4.09 -2.84 -25.96
C LEU A 129 4.60 -3.12 -27.38
N ALA A 130 5.51 -2.30 -27.90
CA ALA A 130 6.11 -2.47 -29.23
C ALA A 130 7.10 -3.64 -29.31
N ASP A 131 7.60 -4.13 -28.16
CA ASP A 131 8.54 -5.25 -28.06
C ASP A 131 7.84 -6.64 -28.00
N ARG A 132 6.66 -6.79 -28.63
CA ARG A 132 5.93 -8.06 -28.75
C ARG A 132 5.92 -8.63 -30.17
#